data_AF-A0A971IW31-F1
#
_entry.id   AF-A0A971IW31-F1
#
_cell.length_a   1.000
_cell.length_b   1.000
_cell.length_c   1.000
_cell.angle_alpha   90.00
_cell.angle_beta   90.00
_cell.angle_gamma   90.00
#
_symmetry.space_group_name_H-M   'P 1'
#
loop_
_entity.id
_entity.type
_entity.pdbx_description
1 polymer ?
#
loop_
_entity_poly.entity_id
_entity_poly.type
_entity_poly.pdbx_seq_one_letter_code
_entity_poly.pdbx_strand_id
1 'polypeptide(L)'
;MKTQLRTLSKTAGWISLLLGVIHSIATVVVAPSATSLGKDWFGTFIFMYVSTGLACLLAGGGMLMSTAKSIEDTKTANQLFLFSALFMLVLGIGAPIAMSNNPFGYISLVLGVFSISIALLRFREH
;
A
#
# COMPACT_ATOMS: atom_id res chain seq x y z
N MET A 1 -11.13 12.34 -16.25
CA MET A 1 -11.63 11.32 -15.29
C MET A 1 -12.93 11.76 -14.60
N LYS A 2 -13.92 10.86 -14.39
CA LYS A 2 -15.15 11.21 -13.64
C LYS A 2 -14.87 11.56 -12.17
N THR A 3 -15.67 12.47 -11.59
CA THR A 3 -15.51 12.95 -10.20
C THR A 3 -15.50 11.80 -9.17
N GLN A 4 -16.39 10.82 -9.33
CA GLN A 4 -16.46 9.66 -8.43
C GLN A 4 -15.17 8.83 -8.46
N LEU A 5 -14.64 8.54 -9.66
CA LEU A 5 -13.42 7.75 -9.82
C LEU A 5 -12.19 8.48 -9.26
N ARG A 6 -12.14 9.81 -9.39
CA ARG A 6 -11.13 10.64 -8.74
C ARG A 6 -11.18 10.51 -7.22
N THR A 7 -12.37 10.59 -6.63
CA THR A 7 -12.54 10.46 -5.18
C THR A 7 -12.11 9.08 -4.71
N LEU A 8 -12.55 8.00 -5.36
CA LEU A 8 -12.16 6.63 -5.02
C LEU A 8 -10.63 6.44 -5.10
N SER A 9 -10.00 6.96 -6.16
CA SER A 9 -8.54 6.90 -6.34
C SER A 9 -7.80 7.61 -5.20
N LYS A 10 -8.28 8.78 -4.79
CA LYS A 10 -7.72 9.52 -3.64
C LYS A 10 -7.91 8.77 -2.34
N THR A 11 -9.09 8.19 -2.12
CA THR A 11 -9.38 7.39 -0.93
C THR A 11 -8.44 6.19 -0.83
N ALA A 12 -8.25 5.44 -1.92
CA ALA A 12 -7.29 4.32 -1.96
C ALA A 12 -5.86 4.78 -1.61
N GLY A 13 -5.43 5.91 -2.18
CA GLY A 13 -4.12 6.48 -1.90
C GLY A 13 -3.94 6.91 -0.45
N TRP A 14 -4.93 7.60 0.13
CA TRP A 14 -4.89 8.04 1.53
C TRP A 14 -4.90 6.87 2.50
N ILE A 15 -5.74 5.85 2.29
CA ILE A 15 -5.78 4.68 3.15
C ILE A 15 -4.42 3.95 3.11
N SER A 16 -3.86 3.75 1.92
CA SER A 16 -2.54 3.10 1.76
C SER A 16 -1.43 3.90 2.45
N LEU A 17 -1.44 5.22 2.30
CA LEU A 17 -0.47 6.10 2.92
C LEU A 17 -0.59 6.08 4.46
N LEU A 18 -1.81 6.19 4.99
CA LEU A 18 -2.06 6.09 6.44
C LEU A 18 -1.63 4.73 6.99
N LEU A 19 -1.88 3.64 6.27
CA LEU A 19 -1.43 2.31 6.65
C LEU A 19 0.11 2.25 6.73
N GLY A 20 0.81 2.88 5.78
CA GLY A 20 2.26 3.01 5.79
C GLY A 20 2.80 3.84 6.96
N VAL A 21 2.12 4.94 7.33
CA VAL A 21 2.46 5.73 8.52
C VAL A 21 2.28 4.89 9.78
N ILE A 22 1.13 4.22 9.93
CA ILE A 22 0.84 3.36 11.08
C ILE A 22 1.90 2.26 11.20
N HIS A 23 2.26 1.59 10.11
CA HIS A 23 3.31 0.57 10.13
C HIS A 23 4.68 1.13 10.49
N SER A 24 5.04 2.30 9.96
CA SER A 24 6.32 2.94 10.28
C SER A 24 6.42 3.29 11.76
N ILE A 25 5.35 3.84 12.35
CA ILE A 25 5.28 4.14 13.79
C ILE A 25 5.28 2.84 14.60
N ALA A 26 4.46 1.86 14.22
CA ALA A 26 4.38 0.57 14.90
C ALA A 26 5.74 -0.12 14.95
N THR A 27 6.53 -0.05 13.88
CA THR A 27 7.89 -0.59 13.82
C THR A 27 8.77 -0.10 14.96
N VAL A 28 8.72 1.20 15.27
CA VAL A 28 9.47 1.79 16.39
C VAL A 28 9.00 1.23 17.74
N VAL A 29 7.69 0.99 17.88
CA VAL A 29 7.08 0.50 19.11
C VAL A 29 7.35 -1.00 19.35
N VAL A 30 7.32 -1.83 18.32
CA VAL A 30 7.56 -3.29 18.44
C VAL A 30 9.05 -3.67 18.36
N ALA A 31 9.92 -2.79 17.90
CA ALA A 31 11.35 -3.08 17.81
C ALA A 31 11.97 -3.51 19.16
N PRO A 32 11.69 -2.87 20.31
CA PRO A 32 12.20 -3.33 21.60
C PRO A 32 11.74 -4.74 21.97
N SER A 33 10.48 -5.09 21.65
CA SER A 33 9.88 -6.40 21.92
C SER A 33 10.56 -7.51 21.10
N ALA A 34 10.99 -7.18 19.88
CA ALA A 34 11.65 -8.08 18.95
C ALA A 34 13.07 -8.48 19.37
N THR A 35 13.69 -7.79 20.34
CA THR A 35 15.03 -8.16 20.87
C THR A 35 15.05 -9.56 21.49
N SER A 36 13.89 -10.05 21.92
CA SER A 36 13.70 -11.42 22.42
C SER A 36 13.81 -12.51 21.35
N LEU A 37 13.75 -12.17 20.06
CA LEU A 37 13.84 -13.12 18.95
C LEU A 37 15.27 -13.62 18.66
N GLY A 38 16.27 -13.07 19.35
CA GLY A 38 17.69 -13.35 19.08
C GLY A 38 18.25 -12.52 17.93
N LYS A 39 19.58 -12.39 17.88
CA LYS A 39 20.28 -11.48 16.93
C LYS A 39 20.03 -11.83 15.46
N ASP A 40 19.85 -13.12 15.15
CA ASP A 40 19.68 -13.61 13.78
C ASP A 40 18.30 -13.27 13.19
N TRP A 41 17.26 -13.22 14.03
CA TRP A 41 15.88 -12.94 13.61
C TRP A 41 15.47 -11.48 13.77
N PHE A 42 16.11 -10.76 14.70
CA PHE A 42 15.83 -9.34 14.95
C PHE A 42 15.98 -8.49 13.69
N GLY A 43 17.10 -8.64 12.96
CA GLY A 43 17.35 -7.87 11.75
C GLY A 43 16.28 -8.09 10.68
N THR A 44 15.91 -9.35 10.44
CA THR A 44 14.88 -9.73 9.47
C THR A 44 13.50 -9.21 9.87
N PHE A 45 13.15 -9.29 11.15
CA PHE A 45 11.87 -8.79 11.67
C PHE A 45 11.74 -7.28 11.47
N ILE A 46 12.77 -6.50 11.85
CA ILE A 46 12.79 -5.05 11.67
C ILE A 46 12.75 -4.68 10.19
N PHE A 47 13.55 -5.35 9.36
CA PHE A 47 13.56 -5.11 7.92
C PHE A 47 12.18 -5.32 7.29
N MET A 48 11.48 -6.38 7.66
CA MET A 48 10.12 -6.67 7.17
C MET A 48 9.13 -5.57 7.56
N TYR A 49 9.16 -5.12 8.82
CA TYR A 49 8.28 -4.07 9.32
C TYR A 49 8.53 -2.72 8.64
N VAL A 50 9.80 -2.28 8.55
CA VAL A 50 10.19 -1.05 7.85
C VAL A 50 9.81 -1.13 6.37
N SER A 51 10.15 -2.23 5.70
CA SER A 51 9.88 -2.41 4.26
C SER A 51 8.39 -2.38 3.96
N THR A 52 7.56 -2.97 4.84
CA THR A 52 6.10 -2.94 4.69
C THR A 52 5.55 -1.53 4.88
N GLY A 53 6.04 -0.77 5.87
CA GLY A 53 5.67 0.63 6.07
C GLY A 53 6.02 1.49 4.85
N LEU A 54 7.26 1.38 4.36
CA LEU A 54 7.75 2.10 3.19
C LEU A 54 6.99 1.71 1.91
N ALA A 55 6.71 0.42 1.74
CA ALA A 55 5.91 -0.11 0.64
C ALA A 55 4.54 0.58 0.56
N CYS A 56 3.80 0.61 1.68
CA CYS A 56 2.50 1.26 1.76
C CYS A 56 2.58 2.77 1.52
N LEU A 57 3.61 3.45 2.04
CA LEU A 57 3.85 4.88 1.81
C LEU A 57 4.09 5.19 0.33
N LEU A 58 4.97 4.44 -0.34
CA LEU A 58 5.28 4.63 -1.75
C LEU A 58 4.08 4.31 -2.63
N ALA A 59 3.35 3.24 -2.34
CA ALA A 59 2.15 2.89 -3.08
C ALA A 59 1.06 3.97 -2.92
N GLY A 60 0.76 4.37 -1.69
CA GLY A 60 -0.21 5.42 -1.40
C GLY A 60 0.16 6.77 -2.00
N GLY A 61 1.44 7.14 -1.90
CA GLY A 61 1.99 8.34 -2.53
C GLY A 61 1.84 8.32 -4.05
N GLY A 62 2.18 7.21 -4.71
CA GLY A 62 2.00 7.04 -6.15
C GLY A 62 0.53 7.11 -6.58
N MET A 63 -0.37 6.49 -5.80
CA MET A 63 -1.82 6.61 -6.02
C MET A 63 -2.29 8.07 -5.89
N LEU A 64 -1.88 8.80 -4.86
CA LEU A 64 -2.26 10.20 -4.68
C LEU A 64 -1.70 11.09 -5.79
N MET A 65 -0.42 10.91 -6.14
CA MET A 65 0.24 11.66 -7.21
C MET A 65 -0.46 11.47 -8.55
N SER A 66 -0.92 10.26 -8.86
CA SER A 66 -1.70 9.98 -10.07
C SER A 66 -3.06 10.69 -10.14
N THR A 67 -3.52 11.31 -9.04
CA THR A 67 -4.75 12.12 -8.97
C THR A 67 -4.47 13.62 -8.93
N ALA A 68 -3.21 14.03 -9.10
CA ALA A 68 -2.83 15.42 -9.19
C ALA A 68 -3.35 16.03 -10.50
N LYS A 69 -3.95 17.23 -10.41
CA LYS A 69 -4.55 17.93 -11.56
C LYS A 69 -3.60 18.11 -12.74
N SER A 70 -2.29 18.16 -12.48
CA SER A 70 -1.26 18.32 -13.51
C SER A 70 -1.08 17.09 -14.40
N ILE A 71 -1.42 15.89 -13.93
CA ILE A 71 -1.14 14.64 -14.65
C ILE A 71 -2.33 13.68 -14.73
N GLU A 72 -3.44 13.95 -14.04
CA GLU A 72 -4.51 12.98 -13.79
C GLU A 72 -5.21 12.42 -15.04
N ASP A 73 -5.22 13.15 -16.15
CA ASP A 73 -5.80 12.72 -17.43
C ASP A 73 -4.72 12.18 -18.41
N THR A 74 -3.55 11.81 -17.90
CA THR A 74 -2.47 11.22 -18.71
C THR A 74 -2.42 9.70 -18.59
N LYS A 75 -1.94 9.03 -19.64
CA LYS A 75 -1.63 7.59 -19.60
C LYS A 75 -0.63 7.26 -18.48
N THR A 76 0.32 8.14 -18.23
CA THR A 76 1.32 8.00 -17.17
C THR A 76 0.69 7.95 -15.78
N ALA A 77 -0.34 8.76 -15.50
CA ALA A 77 -1.04 8.70 -14.23
C ALA A 77 -1.78 7.37 -14.05
N ASN A 78 -2.41 6.83 -15.09
CA ASN A 78 -3.08 5.53 -15.01
C ASN A 78 -2.08 4.39 -14.80
N GLN A 79 -0.93 4.42 -15.48
CA GLN A 79 0.16 3.47 -15.27
C GLN A 79 0.71 3.55 -13.84
N LEU A 80 0.98 4.76 -13.34
CA LEU A 80 1.46 4.99 -11.98
C LEU A 80 0.48 4.40 -10.95
N PHE A 81 -0.81 4.69 -11.09
CA PHE A 81 -1.83 4.15 -10.19
C PHE A 81 -1.90 2.62 -10.26
N LEU A 82 -1.84 2.03 -11.46
CA LEU A 82 -1.85 0.58 -11.64
C LEU A 82 -0.63 -0.09 -11.01
N PHE A 83 0.58 0.45 -11.19
CA PHE A 83 1.77 -0.09 -10.55
C PHE A 83 1.67 -0.05 -9.03
N SER A 84 1.22 1.08 -8.47
CA SER A 84 0.96 1.19 -7.04
C SER A 84 -0.10 0.19 -6.56
N ALA A 85 -1.18 0.00 -7.33
CA ALA A 85 -2.26 -0.93 -7.00
C ALA A 85 -1.82 -2.40 -7.06
N LEU A 86 -1.06 -2.78 -8.10
CA LEU A 86 -0.49 -4.12 -8.24
C LEU A 86 0.45 -4.43 -7.10
N PHE A 87 1.31 -3.48 -6.75
CA PHE A 87 2.23 -3.63 -5.65
C PHE A 87 1.50 -3.83 -4.31
N MET A 88 0.45 -3.04 -4.02
CA MET A 88 -0.40 -3.26 -2.85
C MET A 88 -1.12 -4.61 -2.85
N LEU A 89 -1.59 -5.07 -4.02
CA LEU A 89 -2.22 -6.38 -4.14
C LEU A 89 -1.22 -7.51 -3.86
N VAL A 90 -0.02 -7.46 -4.43
CA VAL A 90 1.03 -8.46 -4.19
C VAL A 90 1.41 -8.48 -2.72
N LEU A 91 1.62 -7.32 -2.10
CA LEU A 91 1.86 -7.20 -0.65
C LEU A 91 0.71 -7.82 0.15
N GLY A 92 -0.52 -7.47 -0.20
CA GLY A 92 -1.74 -7.95 0.45
C GLY A 92 -1.98 -9.45 0.28
N ILE A 93 -1.50 -10.08 -0.78
CA ILE A 93 -1.53 -11.55 -0.94
C ILE A 93 -0.39 -12.20 -0.15
N GLY A 94 0.82 -11.65 -0.24
CA GLY A 94 1.99 -12.21 0.41
C GLY A 94 1.91 -12.18 1.93
N ALA A 95 1.36 -11.10 2.51
CA ALA A 95 1.32 -10.92 3.95
C ALA A 95 0.45 -11.97 4.69
N PRO A 96 -0.79 -12.29 4.29
CA PRO A 96 -1.57 -13.39 4.87
C PRO A 96 -0.94 -14.77 4.67
N ILE A 97 -0.26 -15.01 3.54
CA ILE A 97 0.41 -16.30 3.28
C ILE A 97 1.59 -16.47 4.24
N ALA A 98 2.40 -15.43 4.43
CA ALA A 98 3.55 -15.46 5.32
C ALA A 98 3.15 -15.40 6.81
N MET A 99 2.06 -14.71 7.14
CA MET A 99 1.61 -14.45 8.51
C MET A 99 0.07 -14.49 8.60
N SER A 100 -0.52 -15.68 8.58
CA SER A 100 -1.97 -15.89 8.55
C SER A 100 -2.74 -15.30 9.73
N ASN A 101 -2.06 -15.07 10.86
CA ASN A 101 -2.66 -14.54 12.08
C ASN A 101 -2.54 -13.01 12.18
N ASN A 102 -1.95 -12.36 11.17
CA ASN A 102 -1.77 -10.92 11.16
C ASN A 102 -2.97 -10.22 10.51
N PRO A 103 -3.81 -9.49 11.28
CA PRO A 103 -4.98 -8.81 10.73
C PRO A 103 -4.61 -7.73 9.70
N PHE A 104 -3.41 -7.15 9.79
CA PHE A 104 -2.95 -6.16 8.81
C PHE A 104 -2.75 -6.75 7.43
N GLY A 105 -2.34 -8.02 7.32
CA GLY A 105 -2.21 -8.70 6.04
C GLY A 105 -3.53 -8.71 5.27
N TYR A 106 -4.64 -9.01 5.95
CA TYR A 106 -5.97 -9.02 5.34
C TYR A 106 -6.47 -7.61 5.00
N ILE A 107 -6.17 -6.61 5.82
CA ILE A 107 -6.49 -5.20 5.50
C ILE A 107 -5.77 -4.77 4.21
N SER A 108 -4.47 -5.09 4.10
CA SER A 108 -3.68 -4.83 2.88
C SER A 108 -4.24 -5.57 1.67
N LEU A 109 -4.73 -6.81 1.84
CA LEU A 109 -5.39 -7.57 0.76
C LEU A 109 -6.64 -6.87 0.25
N VAL A 110 -7.56 -6.51 1.15
CA VAL A 110 -8.80 -5.80 0.79
C VAL A 110 -8.48 -4.50 0.07
N LEU A 111 -7.50 -3.74 0.58
CA LEU A 111 -7.06 -2.50 -0.03
C LEU A 111 -6.41 -2.72 -1.40
N GLY A 112 -5.64 -3.79 -1.59
CA GLY A 112 -5.05 -4.16 -2.87
C GLY A 112 -6.10 -4.49 -3.92
N VAL A 113 -7.10 -5.32 -3.57
CA VAL A 113 -8.22 -5.67 -4.45
C VAL A 113 -9.04 -4.44 -4.82
N PHE A 114 -9.33 -3.57 -3.83
CA PHE A 114 -10.03 -2.30 -4.05
C PHE A 114 -9.25 -1.38 -5.00
N SER A 115 -7.94 -1.23 -4.77
CA SER A 115 -7.07 -0.39 -5.59
C SER A 115 -6.98 -0.89 -7.03
N ILE A 116 -6.88 -2.21 -7.24
CA ILE A 116 -6.86 -2.80 -8.58
C ILE A 116 -8.18 -2.59 -9.31
N SER A 117 -9.30 -2.72 -8.61
CA SER A 117 -10.62 -2.47 -9.19
C SER A 117 -10.72 -1.02 -9.71
N ILE A 118 -10.21 -0.06 -8.95
CA ILE A 118 -10.14 1.35 -9.38
C ILE A 118 -9.19 1.52 -10.57
N ALA A 119 -8.02 0.86 -10.56
CA ALA A 119 -7.05 0.95 -11.64
C ALA A 119 -7.67 0.49 -12.97
N LEU A 120 -8.37 -0.65 -12.97
CA LEU A 120 -9.06 -1.16 -14.16
C LEU A 120 -10.15 -0.21 -14.66
N LEU A 121 -10.90 0.42 -13.75
CA LEU A 121 -11.89 1.44 -14.13
C LEU A 121 -11.23 2.67 -14.76
N ARG A 122 -10.08 3.12 -14.24
CA ARG A 122 -9.31 4.23 -14.83
C ARG A 122 -8.84 3.94 -16.24
N PHE A 123 -8.42 2.71 -16.53
CA PHE A 123 -8.04 2.28 -17.87
C PHE A 123 -9.22 2.14 -18.83
N ARG A 124 -10.41 1.82 -18.33
CA ARG A 124 -11.63 1.74 -19.17
C ARG A 124 -12.16 3.11 -19.57
N GLU A 125 -11.99 4.13 -18.74
CA GLU A 125 -12.47 5.50 -19.01
C GLU A 125 -11.52 6.32 -19.91
N HIS A 126 -10.38 5.76 -20.31
CA HIS A 126 -9.36 6.39 -21.16
C HIS A 126 -9.23 5.68 -22.50
#